data_AF-A0A7W9SI53-F1
#
_entry.id   AF-A0A7W9SI53-F1
#
_cell.length_a   1.000
_cell.length_b   1.000
_cell.length_c   1.000
_cell.angle_alpha   90.00
_cell.angle_beta   90.00
_cell.angle_gamma   90.00
#
_symmetry.space_group_name_H-M   'P 1'
#
loop_
_entity.id
_entity.type
_entity.pdbx_description
1 polymer ?
#
loop_
_entity_poly.entity_id
_entity_poly.type
_entity_poly.pdbx_seq_one_letter_code
_entity_poly.pdbx_strand_id
1 'polypeptide(L)'
;MAKDLTTCQVDRQNILNNELAITELQKQTGIQGVVFEERLRFTKAMVATYFDVDERTIERYVSDNIDEISSNGYEIVKGARLKAFIKCIAEQDVPDINVGNISSRTSQIALFDFRAFLNVAMLLVESKNAKVLRQIILDIFNAISIVDEFY
;
A
#
# COMPACT_ATOMS: atom_id res chain seq x y z
N MET A 1 1.25 -1.16 -25.86
CA MET A 1 0.78 -2.48 -25.36
C MET A 1 0.11 -2.26 -24.02
N ALA A 2 -0.96 -2.99 -23.70
CA ALA A 2 -1.55 -2.92 -22.36
C ALA A 2 -0.51 -3.42 -21.35
N LYS A 3 -0.09 -2.58 -20.40
CA LYS A 3 0.81 -3.00 -19.31
C LYS A 3 0.04 -3.94 -18.39
N ASP A 4 0.54 -5.15 -18.22
CA ASP A 4 -0.07 -6.13 -17.32
C ASP A 4 0.60 -6.06 -15.96
N LEU A 5 -0.01 -5.30 -15.06
CA LEU A 5 0.48 -5.12 -13.70
C LEU A 5 0.47 -6.41 -12.88
N THR A 6 -0.33 -7.41 -13.28
CA THR A 6 -0.48 -8.66 -12.52
C THR A 6 0.63 -9.65 -12.81
N THR A 7 1.27 -9.57 -13.97
CA THR A 7 2.29 -10.54 -14.40
C THR A 7 3.68 -9.93 -14.59
N CYS A 8 3.79 -8.62 -14.85
CA CYS A 8 5.08 -7.98 -15.15
C CYS A 8 5.61 -7.14 -13.98
N GLN A 9 6.60 -7.67 -13.26
CA GLN A 9 7.28 -6.94 -12.18
C GLN A 9 7.94 -5.65 -12.67
N VAL A 10 8.58 -5.67 -13.84
CA VAL A 10 9.26 -4.49 -14.40
C VAL A 10 8.27 -3.35 -14.64
N ASP A 11 7.07 -3.65 -15.16
CA ASP A 11 6.03 -2.64 -15.35
C ASP A 11 5.55 -2.04 -14.02
N ARG A 12 5.40 -2.86 -12.97
CA ARG A 12 5.07 -2.38 -11.63
C ARG A 12 6.15 -1.44 -11.10
N GLN A 13 7.42 -1.82 -11.18
CA GLN A 13 8.52 -1.00 -10.67
C GLN A 13 8.66 0.32 -11.43
N ASN A 14 8.45 0.33 -12.76
CA ASN A 14 8.45 1.57 -13.55
C ASN A 14 7.39 2.57 -13.06
N ILE A 15 6.21 2.07 -12.66
CA ILE A 15 5.14 2.91 -12.12
C ILE A 15 5.48 3.37 -10.71
N LEU A 16 5.91 2.46 -9.83
CA LEU A 16 6.15 2.74 -8.41
C LEU A 16 7.34 3.69 -8.20
N ASN A 17 8.32 3.68 -9.10
CA ASN A 17 9.47 4.58 -9.09
C ASN A 17 9.18 5.96 -9.69
N ASN A 18 8.01 6.18 -10.31
CA ASN A 18 7.63 7.49 -10.83
C ASN A 18 6.96 8.33 -9.73
N GLU A 19 7.72 9.26 -9.14
CA GLU A 19 7.26 10.14 -8.05
C GLU A 19 6.02 10.98 -8.42
N LEU A 20 5.94 11.45 -9.67
CA LEU A 20 4.78 12.22 -10.15
C LEU A 20 3.52 11.34 -10.16
N ALA A 21 3.66 10.10 -10.64
CA ALA A 21 2.56 9.13 -10.64
C ALA A 21 2.11 8.78 -9.22
N ILE A 22 3.05 8.55 -8.30
CA ILE A 22 2.75 8.27 -6.88
C ILE A 22 2.01 9.45 -6.25
N THR A 23 2.47 10.68 -6.47
CA THR A 23 1.87 11.89 -5.91
C THR A 23 0.44 12.11 -6.46
N GLU A 24 0.26 11.96 -7.77
CA GLU A 24 -1.05 12.13 -8.39
C GLU A 24 -2.02 11.01 -7.98
N LEU A 25 -1.54 9.76 -7.84
CA LEU A 25 -2.32 8.65 -7.31
C LEU A 25 -2.79 8.91 -5.88
N GLN A 26 -1.92 9.40 -5.01
CA GLN A 26 -2.28 9.70 -3.64
C GLN A 26 -3.35 10.81 -3.58
N LYS A 27 -3.23 11.83 -4.43
CA LYS A 27 -4.18 12.94 -4.53
C LYS A 27 -5.54 12.52 -5.09
N GLN A 28 -5.58 11.75 -6.18
CA GLN A 28 -6.84 11.37 -6.84
C GLN A 28 -7.61 10.28 -6.09
N THR A 29 -6.91 9.30 -5.52
CA THR A 29 -7.57 8.18 -4.84
C THR A 29 -8.10 8.57 -3.46
N GLY A 30 -7.53 9.62 -2.83
CA GLY A 30 -7.94 10.09 -1.51
C GLY A 30 -7.78 9.02 -0.42
N ILE A 31 -6.94 8.01 -0.63
CA ILE A 31 -6.77 6.88 0.28
C ILE A 31 -6.16 7.39 1.58
N GLN A 32 -6.88 7.20 2.67
CA GLN A 32 -6.46 7.64 4.00
C GLN A 32 -5.77 6.51 4.74
N GLY A 33 -4.69 6.87 5.43
CA GLY A 33 -3.86 5.98 6.23
C GLY A 33 -3.43 6.66 7.53
N VAL A 34 -2.57 6.01 8.29
CA VAL A 34 -1.98 6.59 9.51
C VAL A 34 -0.75 7.40 9.11
N VAL A 35 -0.69 8.68 9.46
CA VAL A 35 0.53 9.47 9.24
C VAL A 35 1.53 9.15 10.34
N PHE A 36 2.58 8.40 10.01
CA PHE A 36 3.62 8.00 10.97
C PHE A 36 5.00 8.23 10.36
N GLU A 37 5.86 8.94 11.09
CA GLU A 37 7.20 9.36 10.61
C GLU A 37 7.12 10.15 9.29
N GLU A 38 6.19 11.12 9.23
CA GLU A 38 5.95 11.98 8.05
C GLU A 38 5.54 11.23 6.78
N ARG A 39 5.17 9.95 6.91
CA ARG A 39 4.74 9.10 5.80
C ARG A 39 3.37 8.50 6.06
N LEU A 40 2.63 8.28 5.00
CA LEU A 40 1.37 7.55 5.05
C LEU A 40 1.67 6.06 5.24
N ARG A 41 1.13 5.46 6.29
CA ARG A 41 1.32 4.05 6.65
C ARG A 41 -0.02 3.33 6.77
N PHE A 42 -0.03 2.08 6.34
CA PHE A 42 -1.17 1.18 6.41
C PHE A 42 -0.78 -0.05 7.20
N THR A 43 -1.66 -0.51 8.08
CA THR A 43 -1.51 -1.83 8.69
C THR A 43 -2.04 -2.89 7.74
N LYS A 44 -1.61 -4.15 7.92
CA LYS A 44 -2.19 -5.29 7.21
C LYS A 44 -3.72 -5.32 7.25
N ALA A 45 -4.32 -5.01 8.41
CA ALA A 45 -5.77 -4.98 8.56
C ALA A 45 -6.41 -3.91 7.65
N MET A 46 -5.82 -2.70 7.59
CA MET A 46 -6.31 -1.64 6.69
C MET A 46 -6.21 -2.04 5.22
N VAL A 47 -5.10 -2.67 4.82
CA VAL A 47 -4.90 -3.19 3.46
C VAL A 47 -5.96 -4.24 3.12
N ALA A 48 -6.19 -5.20 4.03
CA ALA A 48 -7.19 -6.25 3.87
C ALA A 48 -8.61 -5.68 3.75
N THR A 49 -8.99 -4.76 4.64
CA THR A 49 -10.28 -4.06 4.61
C THR A 49 -10.47 -3.28 3.32
N TYR A 50 -9.48 -2.51 2.88
CA TYR A 50 -9.58 -1.74 1.64
C TYR A 50 -9.80 -2.65 0.43
N PHE A 51 -9.10 -3.78 0.37
CA PHE A 51 -9.22 -4.70 -0.76
C PHE A 51 -10.36 -5.71 -0.65
N ASP A 52 -11.15 -5.67 0.43
CA ASP A 52 -12.24 -6.61 0.68
C ASP A 52 -11.77 -8.08 0.61
N VAL A 53 -10.67 -8.38 1.30
CA VAL A 53 -10.09 -9.72 1.41
C VAL A 53 -9.69 -10.01 2.85
N ASP A 54 -9.52 -11.28 3.20
CA ASP A 54 -8.99 -11.67 4.51
C ASP A 54 -7.52 -11.27 4.67
N GLU A 55 -7.10 -10.98 5.91
CA GLU A 55 -5.70 -10.69 6.24
C GLU A 55 -4.75 -11.81 5.81
N ARG A 56 -5.20 -13.08 5.82
CA ARG A 56 -4.42 -14.24 5.36
C ARG A 56 -4.09 -14.17 3.87
N THR A 57 -4.97 -13.59 3.07
CA THR A 57 -4.73 -13.37 1.64
C THR A 57 -3.60 -12.37 1.47
N ILE A 58 -3.62 -11.26 2.23
CA ILE A 58 -2.53 -10.28 2.21
C ILE A 58 -1.21 -10.92 2.65
N GLU A 59 -1.21 -11.72 3.72
CA GLU A 59 -0.02 -12.44 4.19
C GLU A 59 0.57 -13.36 3.12
N ARG A 60 -0.29 -14.10 2.40
CA ARG A 60 0.15 -14.98 1.31
C ARG A 60 0.85 -14.18 0.21
N TYR A 61 0.22 -13.12 -0.30
CA TYR A 61 0.81 -12.29 -1.36
C TYR A 61 2.10 -11.60 -0.92
N VAL A 62 2.16 -11.13 0.32
CA VAL A 62 3.38 -10.56 0.88
C VAL A 62 4.49 -11.61 0.98
N SER A 63 4.17 -12.81 1.43
CA SER A 63 5.15 -13.90 1.56
C SER A 63 5.69 -14.34 0.20
N ASP A 64 4.80 -14.48 -0.78
CA ASP A 64 5.16 -14.90 -2.15
C ASP A 64 5.97 -13.84 -2.91
N ASN A 65 5.91 -12.56 -2.49
CA ASN A 65 6.53 -11.42 -3.17
C ASN A 65 7.33 -10.53 -2.21
N ILE A 66 7.94 -11.12 -1.17
CA ILE A 66 8.51 -10.37 -0.04
C ILE A 66 9.62 -9.42 -0.46
N ASP A 67 10.49 -9.82 -1.39
CA ASP A 67 11.61 -9.00 -1.86
C ASP A 67 11.10 -7.74 -2.57
N GLU A 68 10.12 -7.90 -3.47
CA GLU A 68 9.51 -6.80 -4.20
C GLU A 68 8.77 -5.85 -3.26
N ILE A 69 7.89 -6.39 -2.41
CA ILE A 69 7.03 -5.58 -1.54
C ILE A 69 7.86 -4.86 -0.47
N SER A 70 8.91 -5.49 0.07
CA SER A 70 9.84 -4.85 1.01
C SER A 70 10.63 -3.72 0.35
N SER A 71 11.11 -3.92 -0.89
CA SER A 71 11.80 -2.86 -1.63
C SER A 71 10.89 -1.65 -1.91
N ASN A 72 9.58 -1.87 -1.94
CA ASN A 72 8.56 -0.85 -2.15
C ASN A 72 7.94 -0.32 -0.85
N GLY A 73 8.53 -0.55 0.32
CA GLY A 73 8.13 0.14 1.57
C GLY A 73 7.27 -0.68 2.53
N TYR A 74 7.28 -2.00 2.41
CA TYR A 74 6.80 -2.91 3.45
C TYR A 74 7.86 -3.16 4.52
N GLU A 75 7.44 -3.14 5.78
CA GLU A 75 8.31 -3.46 6.90
C GLU A 75 7.57 -4.04 8.11
N ILE A 76 8.31 -4.78 8.94
CA ILE A 76 7.84 -5.25 10.23
C ILE A 76 8.37 -4.35 11.34
N VAL A 77 7.47 -3.72 12.07
CA VAL A 77 7.78 -2.81 13.18
C VAL A 77 7.55 -3.49 14.53
N LYS A 78 8.50 -3.33 15.45
CA LYS A 78 8.49 -3.96 16.79
C LYS A 78 9.03 -3.03 17.88
N GLY A 79 8.87 -3.43 19.14
CA GLY A 79 9.49 -2.76 20.28
C GLY A 79 9.04 -1.30 20.45
N ALA A 80 10.00 -0.38 20.62
CA ALA A 80 9.71 1.04 20.87
C ALA A 80 8.96 1.71 19.70
N ARG A 81 9.31 1.38 18.46
CA ARG A 81 8.69 1.95 17.26
C ARG A 81 7.24 1.50 17.09
N LEU A 82 6.93 0.26 17.48
CA LEU A 82 5.55 -0.24 17.54
C LEU A 82 4.72 0.56 18.56
N LYS A 83 5.27 0.81 19.77
CA LYS A 83 4.58 1.62 20.78
C LYS A 83 4.32 3.04 20.29
N ALA A 84 5.28 3.64 19.60
CA ALA A 84 5.11 4.96 19.00
C ALA A 84 4.01 4.97 17.93
N PHE A 85 3.97 3.95 17.07
CA PHE A 85 2.93 3.81 16.05
C PHE A 85 1.53 3.63 16.66
N ILE A 86 1.39 2.77 17.67
CA ILE A 86 0.12 2.58 18.40
C ILE A 86 -0.39 3.89 19.01
N LYS A 87 0.51 4.67 19.62
CA LYS A 87 0.18 5.99 20.17
C LYS A 87 -0.29 6.95 19.07
N CYS A 88 0.39 6.93 17.93
CA CYS A 88 0.08 7.77 16.78
C CYS A 88 -1.33 7.47 16.22
N ILE A 89 -1.72 6.19 16.14
CA ILE A 89 -3.07 5.79 15.75
C ILE A 89 -4.11 6.35 16.73
N ALA A 90 -3.85 6.22 18.04
CA ALA A 90 -4.77 6.70 19.07
C ALA A 90 -4.96 8.22 19.05
N GLU A 91 -3.94 8.98 18.63
CA GLU A 91 -3.99 10.44 18.49
C GLU A 91 -4.72 10.91 17.21
N GLN A 92 -4.73 10.09 16.16
CA GLN A 92 -5.31 10.45 14.85
C GLN A 92 -6.76 10.00 14.65
N ASP A 93 -7.38 9.38 15.68
CA ASP A 93 -8.76 8.87 15.65
C ASP A 93 -9.10 8.09 14.37
N VAL A 94 -8.14 7.28 13.90
CA VAL A 94 -8.29 6.54 12.65
C VAL A 94 -9.39 5.48 12.83
N PRO A 95 -10.51 5.58 12.09
CA PRO A 95 -11.60 4.62 12.20
C PRO A 95 -11.11 3.20 11.90
N ASP A 96 -11.74 2.20 12.52
CA ASP A 96 -11.58 0.78 12.20
C ASP A 96 -10.23 0.11 12.54
N ILE A 97 -9.31 0.81 13.21
CA ILE A 97 -8.17 0.14 13.84
C ILE A 97 -8.52 -0.14 15.31
N ASN A 98 -8.79 -1.39 15.65
CA ASN A 98 -8.97 -1.81 17.04
C ASN A 98 -7.63 -1.77 17.79
N VAL A 99 -7.23 -0.57 18.23
CA VAL A 99 -5.98 -0.29 18.96
C VAL A 99 -5.87 -1.14 20.24
N GLY A 100 -7.00 -1.47 20.88
CA GLY A 100 -7.06 -2.30 22.08
C GLY A 100 -6.51 -3.72 21.87
N ASN A 101 -6.74 -4.30 20.69
CA ASN A 101 -6.21 -5.62 20.33
C ASN A 101 -4.73 -5.58 19.92
N ILE A 102 -4.28 -4.50 19.30
CA ILE A 102 -2.88 -4.33 18.87
C ILE A 102 -1.96 -4.18 20.09
N SER A 103 -2.39 -3.48 21.14
CA SER A 103 -1.51 -3.14 22.27
C SER A 103 -1.24 -4.27 23.27
N SER A 104 -2.14 -5.25 23.43
CA SER A 104 -2.07 -6.23 24.52
C SER A 104 -1.37 -7.55 24.17
N ARG A 105 -1.26 -7.92 22.89
CA ARG A 105 -0.72 -9.23 22.46
C ARG A 105 0.24 -9.20 21.26
N THR A 106 0.45 -8.05 20.63
CA THR A 106 1.21 -7.97 19.38
C THR A 106 2.64 -7.53 19.64
N SER A 107 3.61 -8.41 19.43
CA SER A 107 5.06 -8.11 19.54
C SER A 107 5.62 -7.39 18.32
N GLN A 108 4.90 -7.42 17.19
CA GLN A 108 5.30 -6.85 15.91
C GLN A 108 4.09 -6.58 15.00
N ILE A 109 4.13 -5.52 14.19
CA ILE A 109 3.09 -5.18 13.22
C ILE A 109 3.69 -4.98 11.83
N ALA A 110 2.98 -5.44 10.81
CA ALA A 110 3.31 -5.16 9.42
C ALA A 110 2.79 -3.77 9.03
N LEU A 111 3.68 -2.93 8.49
CA LEU A 111 3.36 -1.64 7.92
C LEU A 111 3.68 -1.62 6.43
N PHE A 112 2.81 -0.98 5.67
CA PHE A 112 2.96 -0.69 4.26
C PHE A 112 2.98 0.82 4.12
N ASP A 113 3.92 1.38 3.36
CA ASP A 113 3.73 2.74 2.86
C ASP A 113 2.79 2.75 1.65
N PHE A 114 2.59 3.92 1.04
CA PHE A 114 1.71 4.05 -0.10
C PHE A 114 2.19 3.26 -1.33
N ARG A 115 3.51 3.12 -1.56
CA ARG A 115 4.04 2.32 -2.66
C ARG A 115 3.77 0.84 -2.45
N ALA A 116 4.06 0.32 -1.25
CA ALA A 116 3.83 -1.07 -0.91
C ALA A 116 2.33 -1.40 -1.00
N PHE A 117 1.47 -0.48 -0.58
CA PHE A 117 0.01 -0.59 -0.73
C PHE A 117 -0.40 -0.73 -2.20
N LEU A 118 0.10 0.13 -3.09
CA LEU A 118 -0.17 0.04 -4.53
C LEU A 118 0.41 -1.25 -5.13
N ASN A 119 1.60 -1.68 -4.69
CA ASN A 119 2.21 -2.93 -5.13
C ASN A 119 1.32 -4.14 -4.79
N VAL A 120 0.71 -4.16 -3.60
CA VAL A 120 -0.27 -5.20 -3.23
C VAL A 120 -1.49 -5.13 -4.16
N ALA A 121 -2.00 -3.95 -4.47
CA ALA A 121 -3.10 -3.79 -5.44
C ALA A 121 -2.75 -4.36 -6.82
N MET A 122 -1.51 -4.18 -7.25
CA MET A 122 -1.04 -4.68 -8.55
C MET A 122 -0.96 -6.22 -8.60
N LEU A 123 -0.65 -6.87 -7.47
CA LEU A 123 -0.51 -8.32 -7.36
C LEU A 123 -1.84 -9.04 -7.07
N LEU A 124 -2.75 -8.41 -6.32
CA LEU A 124 -3.96 -9.04 -5.80
C LEU A 124 -5.05 -9.21 -6.88
N VAL A 125 -5.02 -10.32 -7.61
CA VAL A 125 -5.90 -10.52 -8.79
C VAL A 125 -7.37 -10.76 -8.44
N GLU A 126 -7.65 -11.36 -7.29
CA GLU A 126 -9.01 -11.74 -6.88
C GLU A 126 -9.86 -10.57 -6.34
N SER A 127 -9.25 -9.45 -5.95
CA SER A 127 -9.97 -8.31 -5.37
C SER A 127 -10.55 -7.40 -6.46
N LYS A 128 -11.86 -7.11 -6.35
CA LYS A 128 -12.53 -6.12 -7.19
C LYS A 128 -11.99 -4.71 -6.95
N ASN A 129 -11.75 -4.35 -5.70
CA ASN A 129 -11.18 -3.05 -5.34
C ASN A 129 -9.76 -2.90 -5.88
N ALA A 130 -8.95 -3.98 -5.81
CA ALA A 130 -7.63 -3.99 -6.42
C ALA A 130 -7.71 -3.85 -7.95
N LYS A 131 -8.69 -4.48 -8.61
CA LYS A 131 -8.92 -4.31 -10.05
C LYS A 131 -9.24 -2.87 -10.42
N VAL A 132 -10.12 -2.20 -9.66
CA VAL A 132 -10.44 -0.78 -9.88
C VAL A 132 -9.21 0.09 -9.68
N LEU A 133 -8.46 -0.13 -8.60
CA LEU A 133 -7.25 0.63 -8.32
C LEU A 133 -6.16 0.42 -9.40
N ARG A 134 -5.97 -0.81 -9.90
CA ARG A 134 -5.08 -1.09 -11.04
C ARG A 134 -5.45 -0.28 -12.29
N GLN A 135 -6.74 -0.13 -12.57
CA GLN A 135 -7.19 0.69 -13.70
C GLN A 135 -6.82 2.16 -13.50
N ILE A 136 -7.10 2.72 -12.32
CA ILE A 136 -6.74 4.11 -11.98
C ILE A 136 -5.23 4.34 -12.09
N ILE A 137 -4.43 3.39 -11.58
CA ILE A 137 -2.97 3.41 -11.69
C ILE A 137 -2.53 3.49 -13.15
N LEU A 138 -3.07 2.64 -14.02
CA LEU A 138 -2.73 2.64 -15.43
C LEU A 138 -3.15 3.95 -16.12
N ASP A 139 -4.34 4.45 -15.82
CA ASP A 139 -4.87 5.66 -16.43
C ASP A 139 -4.01 6.89 -16.07
N ILE A 140 -3.66 7.06 -14.79
CA ILE A 140 -2.81 8.15 -14.33
C ILE A 140 -1.39 8.01 -14.89
N PHE A 141 -0.81 6.82 -14.83
CA PHE A 141 0.56 6.62 -15.32
C PHE A 141 0.67 6.87 -16.82
N ASN A 142 -0.31 6.41 -17.61
CA ASN A 142 -0.34 6.66 -19.05
C ASN A 142 -0.53 8.15 -19.36
N ALA A 143 -1.41 8.85 -18.62
CA ALA A 143 -1.60 10.29 -18.78
C ALA A 143 -0.30 11.07 -18.53
N ILE A 144 0.45 10.73 -17.48
CA ILE A 144 1.74 11.37 -17.16
C ILE A 144 2.79 11.05 -18.23
N SER A 145 2.92 9.78 -18.61
CA SER A 145 3.93 9.34 -19.59
C SER A 145 3.74 10.01 -20.95
N ILE A 146 2.50 10.28 -21.34
CA ILE A 146 2.20 11.00 -22.59
C ILE A 146 2.68 12.45 -22.49
N VAL A 147 2.48 13.13 -21.36
CA VAL A 147 2.91 14.53 -21.18
C VAL A 147 4.44 14.65 -21.25
N ASP A 148 5.17 13.67 -20.74
CA ASP A 148 6.65 13.65 -20.79
C ASP A 148 7.21 13.43 -22.21
N GLU A 149 6.45 12.82 -23.14
CA GLU A 149 6.88 12.66 -24.55
C GLU A 149 6.72 13.95 -25.39
N PHE A 150 6.02 14.96 -24.87
CA PHE A 150 5.77 16.23 -25.56
C PHE A 150 6.68 17.39 -25.09
N TYR A 151 7.68 17.11 -24.25
CA TYR A 151 8.70 18.05 -23.79
C TYR A 151 10.12 17.53 -24.06
#